data_AF-A0A5D4NJN7-F1
#
_entry.id   AF-A0A5D4NJN7-F1
#
_cell.length_a   1.000
_cell.length_b   1.000
_cell.length_c   1.000
_cell.angle_alpha   90.00
_cell.angle_beta   90.00
_cell.angle_gamma   90.00
#
_symmetry.space_group_name_H-M   'P 1'
#
loop_
_entity.id
_entity.type
_entity.pdbx_description
1 polymer ?
#
loop_
_entity_poly.entity_id
_entity_poly.type
_entity_poly.pdbx_seq_one_letter_code
_entity_poly.pdbx_strand_id
1 'polypeptide(L)' 'MKRSMKKILKYAVILLLIALYLNALPYLVTTFDMEYTVYEFILILAAIILAVLTSEWIFRAK' A
#
# COMPACT_ATOMS: atom_id res chain seq x y z
N MET A 1 -18.88 -12.76 4.12
CA MET A 1 -17.54 -13.40 4.24
C MET A 1 -17.16 -13.51 5.71
N LYS A 2 -16.74 -14.70 6.18
CA LYS A 2 -16.31 -14.93 7.57
C LYS A 2 -15.21 -13.91 7.95
N ARG A 3 -15.25 -13.37 9.17
CA ARG A 3 -14.31 -12.33 9.66
C ARG A 3 -12.83 -12.70 9.42
N SER A 4 -12.49 -13.98 9.50
CA SER A 4 -11.14 -14.51 9.24
C SER A 4 -10.69 -14.35 7.79
N MET A 5 -11.60 -14.49 6.82
CA MET A 5 -11.29 -14.37 5.39
C MET A 5 -11.01 -12.91 5.00
N LYS A 6 -11.68 -11.94 5.64
CA LYS A 6 -11.37 -10.51 5.47
C LYS A 6 -9.97 -10.17 6.00
N LYS A 7 -9.55 -10.76 7.13
CA LYS A 7 -8.20 -10.54 7.69
C LYS A 7 -7.11 -11.09 6.76
N ILE A 8 -7.27 -12.32 6.27
CA ILE A 8 -6.31 -12.95 5.35
C ILE A 8 -6.17 -12.14 4.06
N LEU A 9 -7.30 -11.71 3.47
CA LEU A 9 -7.26 -10.87 2.27
C LEU A 9 -6.53 -9.55 2.51
N LYS A 10 -6.69 -8.93 3.68
CA LYS A 10 -5.98 -7.70 4.04
C LYS A 10 -4.46 -7.91 4.08
N TYR A 11 -3.98 -8.98 4.70
CA TYR A 11 -2.56 -9.30 4.74
C TYR A 11 -2.00 -9.65 3.36
N ALA A 12 -2.75 -10.41 2.56
CA ALA A 12 -2.35 -10.74 1.19
C ALA A 12 -2.19 -9.50 0.31
N VAL A 13 -3.11 -8.54 0.41
CA VAL A 13 -3.03 -7.26 -0.31
C VAL A 13 -1.81 -6.44 0.14
N ILE A 14 -1.54 -6.40 1.46
CA ILE A 14 -0.37 -5.69 2.00
C ILE A 14 0.93 -6.32 1.46
N LEU A 15 1.06 -7.65 1.51
CA LEU A 15 2.25 -8.35 1.02
C LEU A 15 2.46 -8.14 -0.49
N LEU A 16 1.38 -8.15 -1.27
CA LEU A 16 1.44 -7.92 -2.71
C LEU A 16 1.85 -6.47 -3.04
N LEU A 17 1.36 -5.48 -2.30
CA LEU A 17 1.78 -4.09 -2.42
C LEU A 17 3.25 -3.90 -2.06
N ILE A 18 3.74 -4.56 -1.00
CA ILE A 18 5.17 -4.52 -0.61
C ILE A 18 6.04 -5.16 -1.70
N ALA A 19 5.62 -6.29 -2.28
CA ALA A 19 6.39 -6.96 -3.33
C ALA A 19 6.45 -6.14 -4.63
N LEU A 20 5.33 -5.55 -5.05
CA LEU A 20 5.27 -4.61 -6.17
C LEU A 20 6.16 -3.40 -5.90
N TYR A 21 6.15 -2.88 -4.68
CA TYR A 21 6.99 -1.77 -4.28
C TYR A 21 8.48 -2.06 -4.41
N LEU A 22 8.96 -3.15 -3.80
CA LEU A 22 10.38 -3.52 -3.85
C LEU A 22 10.87 -3.76 -5.28
N ASN A 23 9.99 -4.22 -6.16
CA ASN A 23 10.31 -4.40 -7.58
C ASN A 23 10.20 -3.10 -8.39
N ALA A 24 9.27 -2.20 -8.07
CA ALA A 24 9.05 -0.97 -8.82
C ALA A 24 10.00 0.16 -8.40
N LEU A 25 10.47 0.17 -7.14
CA LEU A 25 11.32 1.22 -6.60
C LEU A 25 12.62 1.43 -7.42
N PRO A 26 13.38 0.39 -7.82
CA PRO A 26 14.58 0.59 -8.63
C PRO A 26 14.29 1.28 -9.97
N TYR A 27 13.17 0.94 -10.61
CA TYR A 27 12.75 1.55 -11.87
C TYR A 27 12.29 3.00 -11.67
N LEU A 28 11.57 3.27 -10.60
CA LEU A 28 11.12 4.63 -10.30
C LEU A 28 12.31 5.53 -9.96
N VAL A 29 13.20 5.10 -9.07
CA VAL A 29 14.42 5.85 -8.70
C VAL A 29 15.25 6.20 -9.94
N THR A 30 15.45 5.23 -10.83
CA THR A 30 16.22 5.45 -12.07
C THR A 30 15.48 6.29 -13.12
N THR A 31 14.15 6.22 -13.21
CA THR A 31 13.38 6.94 -14.23
C THR A 31 13.17 8.41 -13.89
N PHE A 32 13.06 8.75 -12.60
CA PHE A 32 12.79 10.13 -12.18
C PHE A 32 13.98 10.83 -11.54
N ASP A 33 15.13 10.15 -11.40
CA ASP A 33 16.36 10.67 -10.78
C ASP A 33 16.11 11.30 -9.39
N MET A 34 15.12 10.74 -8.69
CA MET A 34 14.66 11.22 -7.39
C MET A 34 15.35 10.46 -6.26
N GLU A 35 15.73 11.17 -5.21
CA GLU A 35 16.32 10.57 -4.01
C GLU A 35 15.39 9.54 -3.36
N TYR A 36 15.99 8.50 -2.77
CA TYR A 36 15.28 7.40 -2.10
C TYR A 36 14.28 7.90 -1.04
N THR A 37 14.63 8.97 -0.33
CA THR A 37 13.82 9.67 0.67
C THR A 37 12.51 10.24 0.10
N VAL A 38 12.52 10.70 -1.15
CA VAL A 38 11.32 11.22 -1.83
C VAL A 38 10.36 10.09 -2.15
N TYR A 39 10.88 8.92 -2.53
CA TYR A 39 10.06 7.73 -2.74
C TYR A 39 9.40 7.23 -1.47
N GLU A 40 10.17 7.12 -0.38
CA GLU A 40 9.64 6.77 0.94
C GLU A 40 8.50 7.70 1.34
N PHE A 41 8.65 9.01 1.11
CA PHE A 41 7.62 10.00 1.40
C PHE A 41 6.32 9.76 0.60
N ILE A 42 6.43 9.53 -0.71
CA ILE A 42 5.27 9.25 -1.58
C ILE A 42 4.54 7.98 -1.12
N LEU A 43 5.26 6.96 -0.66
CA LEU A 43 4.67 5.70 -0.20
C LEU A 43 4.00 5.81 1.15
N ILE A 44 4.59 6.55 2.08
CA ILE A 44 3.93 6.87 3.35
C ILE A 44 2.62 7.60 3.04
N LEU A 45 2.63 8.54 2.10
CA LEU A 45 1.43 9.23 1.65
C LEU A 45 0.38 8.27 1.05
N ALA A 46 0.79 7.38 0.14
CA ALA A 46 -0.07 6.38 -0.47
C ALA A 46 -0.63 5.38 0.55
N ALA A 47 0.18 4.97 1.53
CA ALA A 47 -0.22 4.09 2.63
C ALA A 47 -1.26 4.77 3.54
N ILE A 48 -1.11 6.06 3.84
CA ILE A 48 -2.09 6.85 4.58
C ILE A 48 -3.41 6.91 3.81
N ILE A 49 -3.38 7.22 2.50
CA ILE A 49 -4.58 7.26 1.65
C ILE A 49 -5.28 5.89 1.64
N LEU A 50 -4.52 4.80 1.42
CA LEU A 50 -5.07 3.45 1.44
C LEU A 50 -5.63 3.08 2.81
N ALA A 51 -4.99 3.49 3.91
CA ALA A 51 -5.46 3.25 5.27
C ALA A 51 -6.78 3.99 5.55
N VAL A 52 -6.92 5.23 5.06
CA VAL A 52 -8.16 6.00 5.13
C VAL A 52 -9.26 5.36 4.27
N LEU A 53 -8.96 4.99 3.03
CA LEU A 53 -9.92 4.31 2.15
C LEU A 53 -10.35 2.97 2.74
N THR A 54 -9.43 2.16 3.25
CA THR A 54 -9.79 0.90 3.90
C THR A 54 -10.52 1.11 5.22
N SER A 55 -10.19 2.13 6.02
CA SER A 55 -10.97 2.42 7.23
C SER A 55 -12.39 2.85 6.86
N GLU A 56 -12.56 3.78 5.93
CA GLU A 56 -13.88 4.21 5.48
C GLU A 56 -14.69 3.08 4.83
N TRP A 57 -14.07 2.24 4.00
CA TRP A 57 -14.75 1.09 3.38
C TRP A 57 -15.09 -0.02 4.38
N ILE A 58 -14.23 -0.26 5.38
CA ILE A 58 -14.49 -1.27 6.42
C ILE A 58 -15.53 -0.76 7.42
N PHE A 59 -15.58 0.53 7.72
CA PHE A 59 -16.49 1.13 8.71
C PHE A 59 -17.83 1.64 8.12
N ARG A 60 -17.93 1.90 6.81
CA ARG A 60 -19.22 2.20 6.13
C ARG A 60 -20.01 0.97 5.71
N ALA A 61 -19.43 -0.23 5.72
CA ALA A 61 -20.16 -1.48 5.44
C ALA A 61 -21.00 -1.94 6.65
N LYS A 62 -21.73 -0.99 7.26
CA LYS A 62 -22.69 -1.21 8.35
C LYS A 62 -24.09 -1.23 7.77
#